data_AF-A0A3D1AZI8-F1
#
_entry.id   AF-A0A3D1AZI8-F1
#
_cell.length_a   1.000
_cell.length_b   1.000
_cell.length_c   1.000
_cell.angle_alpha   90.00
_cell.angle_beta   90.00
_cell.angle_gamma   90.00
#
_symmetry.space_group_name_H-M   'P 1'
#
loop_
_entity.id
_entity.type
_entity.pdbx_description
1 polymer ?
#
loop_
_entity_poly.entity_id
_entity_poly.type
_entity_poly.pdbx_seq_one_letter_code
_entity_poly.pdbx_strand_id
1 'polypeptide(L)'
;MDVFSLDNMRHFQAVIPLSGQQQVNVALADCPGGVYRIELTATNYRMLQFFLRLEEGETARRDPLKFPVNPALVTGIDAPAFSALDDGLQRLLNSSAFHNEAGSNLYDSLPDLLKACLLNIFVKASATTLDDGSNTFHHFDEITNFVQDRLFIRTTSALFEETAVSGKFHRVPFALHTVPLPFQMFDSFKTRDAHGNLQLTFARTPDNQYLVDVDIDEAQGIEHVFEVVRNSVAGLTNPYNVREILCEAQGLSPLYSFAFAERGIAVVAAGASQ
;
A
#
# COMPACT_ATOMS: atom_id res chain seq x y z
N MET A 1 -12.67 -8.16 -20.08
CA MET A 1 -12.95 -9.36 -19.27
C MET A 1 -12.90 -10.52 -20.21
N ASP A 2 -12.08 -11.49 -19.86
CA ASP A 2 -11.87 -12.71 -20.62
C ASP A 2 -12.20 -13.89 -19.70
N VAL A 3 -12.95 -14.86 -20.22
CA VAL A 3 -13.41 -16.03 -19.47
C VAL A 3 -13.03 -17.27 -20.26
N PHE A 4 -12.16 -18.10 -19.69
CA PHE A 4 -11.62 -19.29 -20.33
C PHE A 4 -12.12 -20.53 -19.60
N SER A 5 -12.80 -21.43 -20.32
CA SER A 5 -13.11 -22.77 -19.81
C SER A 5 -11.83 -23.60 -19.72
N LEU A 6 -11.60 -24.23 -18.57
CA LEU A 6 -10.49 -25.18 -18.43
C LEU A 6 -10.81 -26.55 -19.05
N ASP A 7 -12.10 -26.84 -19.28
CA ASP A 7 -12.57 -28.19 -19.61
C ASP A 7 -12.89 -28.38 -21.10
N ASN A 8 -13.18 -27.30 -21.83
CA ASN A 8 -13.70 -27.41 -23.20
C ASN A 8 -13.28 -26.29 -24.17
N MET A 9 -12.14 -25.63 -23.92
CA MET A 9 -11.52 -24.63 -24.81
C MET A 9 -12.40 -23.42 -25.15
N ARG A 10 -13.60 -23.27 -24.56
CA ARG A 10 -14.45 -22.10 -24.76
C ARG A 10 -13.79 -20.86 -24.18
N HIS A 11 -13.85 -19.77 -24.93
CA HIS A 11 -13.37 -18.45 -24.53
C HIS A 11 -14.46 -17.42 -24.81
N PHE A 12 -14.78 -16.63 -23.80
CA PHE A 12 -15.71 -15.52 -23.88
C PHE A 12 -14.96 -14.22 -23.59
N GLN A 13 -15.31 -13.16 -24.32
CA GLN A 13 -14.73 -11.84 -24.11
C GLN A 13 -15.83 -10.80 -24.02
N ALA A 14 -15.71 -9.89 -23.04
CA ALA A 14 -16.61 -8.78 -22.83
C ALA A 14 -15.86 -7.51 -22.42
N VAL A 15 -16.30 -6.37 -22.96
CA VAL A 15 -15.92 -5.04 -22.45
C VAL A 15 -17.12 -4.50 -21.68
N ILE A 16 -16.88 -4.18 -20.42
CA ILE A 16 -17.95 -3.83 -19.48
C ILE A 16 -17.74 -2.38 -19.04
N PRO A 17 -18.55 -1.42 -19.52
CA PRO A 17 -18.53 -0.07 -18.98
C PRO A 17 -19.17 -0.07 -17.59
N LEU A 18 -18.44 0.38 -16.57
CA LEU A 18 -18.97 0.42 -15.21
C LEU A 18 -19.94 1.59 -15.00
N SER A 19 -19.73 2.75 -15.63
CA SER A 19 -20.62 3.93 -15.51
C SER A 19 -21.03 4.27 -14.06
N GLY A 20 -20.13 4.05 -13.09
CA GLY A 20 -20.38 4.26 -11.65
C GLY A 20 -21.04 3.09 -10.92
N GLN A 21 -21.37 1.99 -11.60
CA GLN A 21 -21.89 0.78 -10.99
C GLN A 21 -20.80 -0.01 -10.26
N GLN A 22 -21.13 -0.48 -9.07
CA GLN A 22 -20.25 -1.34 -8.24
C GLN A 22 -20.55 -2.83 -8.41
N GLN A 23 -21.67 -3.16 -9.04
CA GLN A 23 -22.08 -4.54 -9.32
C GLN A 23 -22.29 -4.69 -10.82
N VAL A 24 -21.75 -5.78 -11.36
CA VAL A 24 -21.83 -6.11 -12.78
C VAL A 24 -22.33 -7.54 -12.90
N ASN A 25 -23.40 -7.73 -13.66
CA ASN A 25 -23.87 -9.06 -14.05
C ASN A 25 -23.41 -9.36 -15.47
N VAL A 26 -22.75 -10.50 -15.67
CA VAL A 26 -22.29 -10.96 -16.98
C VAL A 26 -23.01 -12.27 -17.28
N ALA A 27 -23.82 -12.28 -18.34
CA ALA A 27 -24.45 -13.48 -18.84
C ALA A 27 -23.56 -14.15 -19.89
N LEU A 28 -23.25 -15.43 -19.70
CA LEU A 28 -22.50 -16.24 -20.65
C LEU A 28 -23.48 -17.18 -21.36
N ALA A 29 -23.72 -16.94 -22.66
CA ALA A 29 -24.53 -17.83 -23.47
C ALA A 29 -23.79 -19.15 -23.72
N ASP A 30 -24.51 -20.27 -23.70
CA ASP A 30 -23.96 -21.61 -23.91
C ASP A 30 -22.75 -21.88 -22.99
N CYS A 31 -22.89 -21.61 -21.68
CA CYS A 31 -21.85 -21.82 -20.69
C CYS A 31 -22.04 -23.20 -20.02
N PRO A 32 -21.39 -24.28 -20.51
CA PRO A 32 -21.47 -25.58 -19.85
C PRO A 32 -20.91 -25.52 -18.44
N GLY A 33 -21.40 -26.39 -17.56
CA GLY A 33 -20.85 -26.53 -16.20
C GLY A 33 -19.36 -26.86 -16.23
N GLY A 34 -18.57 -26.24 -15.35
CA GLY A 34 -17.12 -26.43 -15.30
C GLY A 34 -16.37 -25.35 -14.52
N VAL A 35 -15.04 -25.45 -14.54
CA VAL A 35 -14.17 -24.44 -13.91
C VAL A 35 -13.67 -23.46 -14.98
N TYR A 36 -13.83 -22.18 -14.69
CA TYR A 36 -13.46 -21.09 -15.58
C TYR A 36 -12.37 -20.24 -14.96
N ARG A 37 -11.36 -19.91 -15.76
CA ARG A 37 -10.40 -18.85 -15.44
C ARG A 37 -10.97 -17.53 -15.94
N ILE A 38 -11.13 -16.58 -15.03
CA ILE A 38 -11.61 -15.23 -15.33
C ILE A 38 -10.42 -14.27 -15.25
N GLU A 39 -10.20 -13.50 -16.30
CA GLU A 39 -9.21 -12.45 -16.39
C GLU A 39 -9.91 -11.10 -16.56
N LEU A 40 -9.67 -10.17 -15.64
CA LEU A 40 -10.21 -8.83 -15.65
C LEU A 40 -9.09 -7.83 -15.84
N THR A 41 -9.18 -7.03 -16.89
CA THR A 41 -8.29 -5.91 -17.14
C THR A 41 -9.07 -4.61 -16.99
N ALA A 42 -8.60 -3.73 -16.11
CA ALA A 42 -9.15 -2.39 -15.93
C ALA A 42 -8.09 -1.34 -16.31
N THR A 43 -8.55 -0.21 -16.84
CA THR A 43 -7.69 0.91 -17.23
C THR A 43 -6.87 1.39 -16.04
N ASN A 44 -5.55 1.50 -16.19
CA ASN A 44 -4.60 1.99 -15.16
C ASN A 44 -4.36 1.06 -13.95
N TYR A 45 -5.02 -0.10 -13.92
CA TYR A 45 -4.83 -1.10 -12.88
C TYR A 45 -4.14 -2.34 -13.44
N ARG A 46 -3.65 -3.19 -12.54
CA ARG A 46 -3.13 -4.50 -12.91
C ARG A 46 -4.28 -5.44 -13.27
N MET A 47 -3.97 -6.42 -14.11
CA MET A 47 -4.90 -7.49 -14.43
C MET A 47 -5.14 -8.34 -13.19
N LEU A 48 -6.42 -8.65 -12.93
CA LEU A 48 -6.85 -9.63 -11.95
C LEU A 48 -7.17 -10.94 -12.64
N GLN A 49 -6.76 -12.06 -12.05
CA GLN A 49 -7.15 -13.37 -12.52
C GLN A 49 -7.57 -14.24 -11.34
N PHE A 50 -8.63 -15.02 -11.52
CA PHE A 50 -9.12 -15.98 -10.53
C PHE A 50 -9.87 -17.12 -11.23
N PHE A 51 -10.17 -18.17 -10.47
CA PHE A 51 -10.97 -19.29 -10.94
C PHE A 51 -12.36 -19.26 -10.32
N LEU A 52 -13.37 -19.56 -11.13
CA LEU A 52 -14.75 -19.65 -10.70
C LEU A 52 -15.39 -20.90 -11.30
N ARG A 53 -16.07 -21.67 -10.45
CA ARG A 53 -16.89 -22.77 -10.91
C ARG A 53 -18.26 -22.23 -11.32
N LEU A 54 -18.69 -22.55 -12.53
CA LEU A 54 -20.01 -22.20 -13.06
C LEU A 54 -20.79 -23.49 -13.30
N GLU A 55 -22.08 -23.47 -12.97
CA GLU A 55 -23.02 -24.55 -13.26
C GLU A 55 -24.09 -24.05 -14.23
N GLU A 56 -24.64 -24.94 -15.05
CA GLU A 56 -25.60 -24.56 -16.09
C GLU A 56 -26.88 -23.97 -15.47
N GLY A 57 -27.25 -22.76 -15.91
CA GLY A 57 -28.44 -22.05 -15.41
C GLY A 57 -28.27 -21.37 -14.04
N GLU A 58 -27.10 -21.48 -13.41
CA GLU A 58 -26.83 -20.85 -12.11
C GLU A 58 -26.07 -19.53 -12.23
N THR A 59 -26.23 -18.68 -11.22
CA THR A 59 -25.44 -17.45 -11.06
C THR A 59 -24.38 -17.67 -10.00
N ALA A 60 -23.11 -17.60 -10.40
CA ALA A 60 -22.01 -17.52 -9.45
C ALA A 60 -21.75 -16.06 -9.08
N ARG A 61 -21.57 -15.80 -7.79
CA ARG A 61 -21.23 -14.47 -7.25
C ARG A 61 -19.82 -14.50 -6.69
N ARG A 62 -19.07 -13.42 -6.94
CA ARG A 62 -17.81 -13.15 -6.26
C ARG A 62 -17.99 -11.95 -5.33
N ASP A 63 -17.23 -11.95 -4.25
CA ASP A 63 -17.09 -10.77 -3.40
C ASP A 63 -16.54 -9.58 -4.23
N PRO A 64 -16.79 -8.34 -3.79
CA PRO A 64 -16.29 -7.15 -4.48
C PRO A 64 -14.80 -7.28 -4.80
N LEU A 65 -14.47 -7.15 -6.08
CA LEU A 65 -13.09 -7.22 -6.55
C LEU A 65 -12.45 -5.84 -6.43
N LYS A 66 -11.31 -5.76 -5.74
CA LYS A 66 -10.46 -4.56 -5.77
C LYS A 66 -9.34 -4.76 -6.77
N PHE A 67 -9.24 -3.84 -7.72
CA PHE A 67 -8.18 -3.86 -8.72
C PHE A 67 -6.91 -3.25 -8.12
N PRO A 68 -5.79 -4.01 -8.04
CA PRO A 68 -4.55 -3.46 -7.53
C PRO A 68 -4.03 -2.43 -8.52
N VAL A 69 -3.59 -1.28 -7.99
CA VAL A 69 -3.03 -0.21 -8.80
C VAL A 69 -1.81 -0.71 -9.60
N ASN A 70 -1.62 -0.17 -10.80
CA ASN A 70 -0.34 -0.27 -11.48
C ASN A 70 0.49 0.97 -11.15
N PRO A 71 1.52 0.90 -10.28
CA PRO A 71 2.28 2.08 -9.87
C PRO A 71 2.93 2.82 -11.04
N ALA A 72 3.29 2.11 -12.11
CA ALA A 72 3.90 2.71 -13.30
C ALA A 72 2.95 3.60 -14.10
N LEU A 73 1.63 3.54 -13.83
CA LEU A 73 0.62 4.34 -14.50
C LEU A 73 0.09 5.49 -13.62
N VAL A 74 0.47 5.54 -12.35
CA VAL A 74 0.13 6.64 -11.44
C VAL A 74 0.97 7.86 -11.81
N THR A 75 0.30 8.97 -12.09
CA THR A 75 0.96 10.24 -12.44
C THR A 75 1.04 11.21 -11.27
N GLY A 76 0.25 10.97 -10.22
CA GLY A 76 0.37 11.66 -8.95
C GLY A 76 -0.65 11.19 -7.92
N ILE A 77 -0.77 11.90 -6.81
CA ILE A 77 -1.76 11.62 -5.77
C ILE A 77 -2.58 12.86 -5.42
N ASP A 78 -3.86 12.65 -5.13
CA ASP A 78 -4.72 13.68 -4.54
C ASP A 78 -4.73 13.47 -3.03
N ALA A 79 -3.89 14.23 -2.33
CA ALA A 79 -3.78 14.23 -0.88
C ALA A 79 -4.39 15.50 -0.27
N PRO A 80 -4.89 15.49 0.98
CA PRO A 80 -5.38 16.67 1.66
C PRO A 80 -4.28 17.71 1.80
N ALA A 81 -4.66 18.99 1.78
CA ALA A 81 -3.75 20.07 2.12
C ALA A 81 -3.26 19.93 3.57
N PHE A 82 -2.08 20.49 3.88
CA PHE A 82 -1.48 20.43 5.23
C PHE A 82 -2.46 20.82 6.34
N SER A 83 -3.24 21.89 6.14
CA SER A 83 -4.21 22.39 7.12
C SER A 83 -5.41 21.47 7.38
N ALA A 84 -5.60 20.45 6.53
CA ALA A 84 -6.66 19.45 6.65
C ALA A 84 -6.14 18.09 7.18
N LEU A 85 -4.85 17.99 7.50
CA LEU A 85 -4.26 16.81 8.12
C LEU A 85 -4.67 16.71 9.60
N ASP A 86 -4.54 15.51 10.16
CA ASP A 86 -4.65 15.30 11.61
C ASP A 86 -3.64 16.16 12.38
N ASP A 87 -4.04 16.68 13.55
CA ASP A 87 -3.21 17.56 14.38
C ASP A 87 -1.89 16.91 14.81
N GLY A 88 -1.88 15.59 15.03
CA GLY A 88 -0.68 14.82 15.33
C GLY A 88 0.28 14.79 14.16
N LEU A 89 -0.23 14.59 12.93
CA LEU A 89 0.58 14.61 11.73
C LEU A 89 1.12 16.00 11.40
N GLN A 90 0.29 17.05 11.58
CA GLN A 90 0.74 18.43 11.45
C GLN A 90 1.87 18.74 12.44
N ARG A 91 1.76 18.28 13.69
CA ARG A 91 2.79 18.46 14.72
C ARG A 91 4.10 17.78 14.34
N LEU A 92 4.06 16.53 13.88
CA LEU A 92 5.25 15.80 13.46
C LEU A 92 5.93 16.44 12.23
N LEU A 93 5.14 16.96 11.29
CA LEU A 93 5.68 17.70 10.14
C LEU A 93 6.30 19.03 10.57
N ASN A 94 5.71 19.73 11.54
CA ASN A 94 6.25 20.97 12.10
C ASN A 94 7.55 20.77 12.89
N SER A 95 7.80 19.58 13.42
CA SER A 95 9.03 19.23 14.11
C SER A 95 10.12 18.65 13.22
N SER A 96 9.88 18.53 11.90
CA SER A 96 10.85 17.94 10.98
C SER A 96 12.18 18.71 10.92
N ALA A 97 13.29 17.96 10.86
CA ALA A 97 14.63 18.45 10.53
C ALA A 97 15.06 18.08 9.09
N PHE A 98 14.20 17.39 8.33
CA PHE A 98 14.51 16.96 6.97
C PHE A 98 14.79 18.15 6.05
N HIS A 99 16.02 18.23 5.53
CA HIS A 99 16.51 19.31 4.65
C HIS A 99 16.26 20.74 5.16
N ASN A 100 16.15 20.94 6.48
CA ASN A 100 15.77 22.22 7.10
C ASN A 100 14.38 22.75 6.65
N GLU A 101 13.48 21.85 6.23
CA GLU A 101 12.09 22.16 5.95
C GLU A 101 11.16 21.53 6.98
N ALA A 102 10.06 22.22 7.27
CA ALA A 102 9.04 21.78 8.22
C ALA A 102 7.64 22.29 7.83
N GLY A 103 6.63 21.71 8.47
CA GLY A 103 5.23 22.13 8.36
C GLY A 103 4.68 22.00 6.94
N SER A 104 3.88 22.98 6.52
CA SER A 104 3.27 23.00 5.19
C SER A 104 4.32 23.05 4.07
N ASN A 105 5.41 23.80 4.25
CA ASN A 105 6.45 23.92 3.21
C ASN A 105 7.08 22.56 2.89
N LEU A 106 7.44 21.81 3.94
CA LEU A 106 7.91 20.44 3.77
C LEU A 106 6.83 19.57 3.11
N TYR A 107 5.62 19.59 3.65
CA TYR A 107 4.55 18.72 3.14
C TYR A 107 4.25 18.98 1.66
N ASP A 108 4.21 20.25 1.25
CA ASP A 108 3.95 20.65 -0.13
C ASP A 108 5.13 20.32 -1.05
N SER A 109 6.38 20.34 -0.55
CA SER A 109 7.58 20.02 -1.32
C SER A 109 7.83 18.52 -1.51
N LEU A 110 7.21 17.64 -0.69
CA LEU A 110 7.38 16.20 -0.80
C LEU A 110 6.88 15.66 -2.17
N PRO A 111 7.74 14.93 -2.92
CA PRO A 111 7.30 14.15 -4.08
C PRO A 111 6.24 13.13 -3.69
N ASP A 112 5.36 12.77 -4.63
CA ASP A 112 4.18 11.95 -4.37
C ASP A 112 4.48 10.61 -3.70
N LEU A 113 5.58 9.94 -4.06
CA LEU A 113 5.97 8.68 -3.42
C LEU A 113 6.34 8.86 -1.94
N LEU A 114 7.07 9.93 -1.59
CA LEU A 114 7.43 10.21 -0.20
C LEU A 114 6.21 10.67 0.60
N LYS A 115 5.33 11.44 -0.01
CA LYS A 115 4.05 11.85 0.59
C LYS A 115 3.13 10.65 0.83
N ALA A 116 3.05 9.73 -0.13
CA ALA A 116 2.34 8.45 0.02
C ALA A 116 2.93 7.59 1.14
N CYS A 117 4.26 7.47 1.22
CA CYS A 117 4.97 6.80 2.31
C CYS A 117 4.57 7.38 3.67
N LEU A 118 4.66 8.71 3.83
CA LEU A 118 4.27 9.41 5.05
C LEU A 118 2.82 9.09 5.47
N LEU A 119 1.88 9.22 4.53
CA LEU A 119 0.46 9.01 4.81
C LEU A 119 0.13 7.55 5.13
N ASN A 120 0.79 6.60 4.48
CA ASN A 120 0.65 5.18 4.79
C ASN A 120 1.17 4.85 6.20
N ILE A 121 2.38 5.33 6.53
CA ILE A 121 2.98 5.12 7.86
C ILE A 121 2.15 5.81 8.93
N PHE A 122 1.68 7.03 8.70
CA PHE A 122 0.79 7.73 9.64
C PHE A 122 -0.44 6.88 9.97
N VAL A 123 -1.18 6.42 8.96
CA VAL A 123 -2.40 5.64 9.18
C VAL A 123 -2.10 4.30 9.86
N LYS A 124 -1.05 3.57 9.42
CA LYS A 124 -0.69 2.29 10.00
C LYS A 124 -0.20 2.42 11.45
N ALA A 125 0.69 3.37 11.73
CA ALA A 125 1.22 3.60 13.07
C ALA A 125 0.15 4.14 14.02
N SER A 126 -0.79 4.95 13.53
CA SER A 126 -1.93 5.43 14.33
C SER A 126 -2.91 4.30 14.68
N ALA A 127 -3.08 3.32 13.80
CA ALA A 127 -3.91 2.15 14.04
C ALA A 127 -3.23 1.07 14.90
N THR A 128 -1.90 1.14 15.06
CA THR A 128 -1.12 0.15 15.82
C THR A 128 -1.04 0.57 17.28
N THR A 129 -1.97 0.07 18.09
CA THR A 129 -2.06 0.38 19.52
C THR A 129 -0.99 -0.33 20.33
N LEU A 130 -0.49 0.32 21.37
CA LEU A 130 0.45 -0.22 22.36
C LEU A 130 -0.30 -0.63 23.65
N ASP A 131 0.40 -1.24 24.59
CA ASP A 131 -0.22 -1.81 25.80
C ASP A 131 -0.54 -0.73 26.84
N ASP A 132 0.18 0.41 26.81
CA ASP A 132 -0.13 1.63 27.56
C ASP A 132 -1.40 2.39 27.09
N GLY A 133 -2.06 1.90 26.03
CA GLY A 133 -3.26 2.51 25.45
C GLY A 133 -2.97 3.62 24.43
N SER A 134 -1.71 3.98 24.22
CA SER A 134 -1.28 4.84 23.11
C SER A 134 -1.23 4.07 21.79
N ASN A 135 -0.78 4.71 20.72
CA ASN A 135 -0.44 4.06 19.46
C ASN A 135 1.01 4.38 19.08
N THR A 136 1.59 3.61 18.15
CA THR A 136 2.97 3.79 17.71
C THR A 136 3.25 5.22 17.23
N PHE A 137 2.31 5.84 16.49
CA PHE A 137 2.50 7.20 15.98
C PHE A 137 2.62 8.26 17.09
N HIS A 138 1.99 8.04 18.25
CA HIS A 138 2.05 8.96 19.38
C HIS A 138 3.48 9.19 19.89
N HIS A 139 4.40 8.25 19.67
CA HIS A 139 5.78 8.34 20.12
C HIS A 139 6.74 8.89 19.05
N PHE A 140 6.22 9.40 17.93
CA PHE A 140 7.02 10.01 16.87
C PHE A 140 7.25 11.48 17.16
N ASP A 141 8.52 11.88 17.34
CA ASP A 141 8.87 13.23 17.79
C ASP A 141 9.30 14.16 16.65
N GLU A 142 10.26 13.74 15.81
CA GLU A 142 10.83 14.56 14.73
C GLU A 142 11.18 13.69 13.53
N ILE A 143 10.78 14.12 12.33
CA ILE A 143 11.23 13.50 11.08
C ILE A 143 12.66 13.97 10.78
N THR A 144 13.59 13.03 10.70
CA THR A 144 15.00 13.31 10.38
C THR A 144 15.33 13.03 8.92
N ASN A 145 14.70 12.02 8.32
CA ASN A 145 14.96 11.62 6.95
C ASN A 145 13.82 10.83 6.31
N PHE A 146 13.74 10.89 4.98
CA PHE A 146 12.91 10.05 4.13
C PHE A 146 13.80 9.21 3.23
N VAL A 147 13.54 7.91 3.13
CA VAL A 147 14.19 7.04 2.14
C VAL A 147 13.14 6.16 1.50
N GLN A 148 12.69 6.55 0.31
CA GLN A 148 11.68 5.84 -0.48
C GLN A 148 10.38 5.55 0.29
N ASP A 149 10.30 4.39 0.94
CA ASP A 149 9.15 3.82 1.65
C ASP A 149 9.37 3.81 3.18
N ARG A 150 10.39 4.52 3.65
CA ARG A 150 10.87 4.51 5.03
C ARG A 150 10.96 5.92 5.60
N LEU A 151 10.66 6.05 6.89
CA LEU A 151 10.84 7.26 7.68
C LEU A 151 11.85 7.04 8.79
N PHE A 152 12.75 7.98 8.97
CA PHE A 152 13.66 8.01 10.12
C PHE A 152 13.16 9.05 11.11
N ILE A 153 12.73 8.58 12.28
CA ILE A 153 12.02 9.38 13.26
C ILE A 153 12.79 9.40 14.58
N ARG A 154 13.00 10.59 15.15
CA ARG A 154 13.41 10.71 16.56
C ARG A 154 12.28 10.22 17.46
N THR A 155 12.65 9.54 18.52
CA THR A 155 11.72 9.03 19.52
C THR A 155 12.40 9.00 20.88
N THR A 156 11.73 8.40 21.87
CA THR A 156 12.27 8.15 23.21
C THR A 156 12.41 6.65 23.47
N SER A 157 12.95 6.27 24.63
CA SER A 157 13.01 4.86 25.03
C SER A 157 11.62 4.24 25.21
N ALA A 158 10.59 5.05 25.48
CA ALA A 158 9.23 4.58 25.72
C ALA A 158 8.68 3.77 24.55
N LEU A 159 8.88 4.22 23.30
CA LEU A 159 8.42 3.46 22.13
C LEU A 159 9.09 2.09 22.06
N PHE A 160 10.39 2.01 22.32
CA PHE A 160 11.11 0.74 22.32
C PHE A 160 10.60 -0.18 23.43
N GLU A 161 10.47 0.34 24.66
CA GLU A 161 10.03 -0.42 25.82
C GLU A 161 8.63 -1.01 25.61
N GLU A 162 7.68 -0.20 25.14
CA GLU A 162 6.32 -0.64 24.82
C GLU A 162 6.30 -1.66 23.67
N THR A 163 7.10 -1.43 22.62
CA THR A 163 7.18 -2.36 21.47
C THR A 163 7.77 -3.70 21.88
N ALA A 164 8.80 -3.70 22.72
CA ALA A 164 9.54 -4.90 23.11
C ALA A 164 8.71 -5.85 24.00
N VAL A 165 7.76 -5.31 24.78
CA VAL A 165 6.89 -6.09 25.66
C VAL A 165 5.53 -6.41 25.03
N SER A 166 5.11 -5.67 24.00
CA SER A 166 3.79 -5.86 23.39
C SER A 166 3.67 -7.20 22.66
N GLY A 167 2.57 -7.91 22.93
CA GLY A 167 2.23 -9.15 22.23
C GLY A 167 1.92 -8.97 20.74
N LYS A 168 1.72 -7.73 20.26
CA LYS A 168 1.41 -7.40 18.87
C LYS A 168 2.64 -7.41 17.97
N PHE A 169 3.83 -7.32 18.57
CA PHE A 169 5.09 -7.28 17.87
C PHE A 169 5.86 -8.59 18.05
N HIS A 170 6.82 -8.80 17.15
CA HIS A 170 7.83 -9.84 17.31
C HIS A 170 9.15 -9.34 16.77
N ARG A 171 10.22 -9.79 17.43
CA ARG A 171 11.59 -9.41 17.08
C ARG A 171 12.00 -10.00 15.73
N VAL A 172 12.67 -9.21 14.90
CA VAL A 172 13.18 -9.62 13.58
C VAL A 172 14.63 -9.16 13.35
N PRO A 173 15.38 -9.77 12.42
CA PRO A 173 16.69 -9.27 12.02
C PRO A 173 16.59 -7.90 11.30
N PHE A 174 17.54 -6.99 11.58
CA PHE A 174 17.62 -5.65 10.97
C PHE A 174 18.78 -5.48 9.98
N ALA A 175 19.36 -6.58 9.48
CA ALA A 175 20.57 -6.54 8.65
C ALA A 175 20.44 -5.77 7.33
N LEU A 176 19.21 -5.56 6.85
CA LEU A 176 18.91 -4.79 5.63
C LEU A 176 18.62 -3.30 5.88
N HIS A 177 18.68 -2.87 7.15
CA HIS A 177 18.47 -1.49 7.54
C HIS A 177 19.81 -0.78 7.69
N THR A 178 19.80 0.52 7.51
CA THR A 178 20.97 1.38 7.74
C THR A 178 20.52 2.58 8.53
N VAL A 179 21.39 3.11 9.36
CA VAL A 179 21.14 4.32 10.14
C VAL A 179 22.31 5.27 9.99
N PRO A 180 22.08 6.60 9.99
CA PRO A 180 23.16 7.56 9.94
C PRO A 180 24.01 7.46 11.21
N LEU A 181 25.31 7.73 11.08
CA LEU A 181 26.15 7.96 12.27
C LEU A 181 25.65 9.21 13.03
N PRO A 182 25.75 9.25 14.37
CA PRO A 182 26.39 8.28 15.26
C PRO A 182 25.46 7.17 15.80
N PHE A 183 24.28 6.96 15.20
CA PHE A 183 23.34 5.93 15.66
C PHE A 183 23.87 4.53 15.38
N GLN A 184 23.58 3.61 16.30
CA GLN A 184 23.83 2.18 16.16
C GLN A 184 22.52 1.43 16.36
N MET A 185 22.11 0.66 15.36
CA MET A 185 20.95 -0.22 15.47
C MET A 185 21.19 -1.26 16.56
N PHE A 186 20.17 -1.52 17.36
CA PHE A 186 20.26 -2.50 18.45
C PHE A 186 19.08 -3.47 18.49
N ASP A 187 17.92 -3.10 17.94
CA ASP A 187 16.80 -4.02 17.85
C ASP A 187 15.85 -3.70 16.69
N SER A 188 15.02 -4.67 16.32
CA SER A 188 13.94 -4.46 15.34
C SER A 188 12.76 -5.38 15.59
N PHE A 189 11.57 -4.85 15.35
CA PHE A 189 10.31 -5.52 15.59
C PHE A 189 9.35 -5.30 14.43
N LYS A 190 8.58 -6.33 14.07
CA LYS A 190 7.46 -6.22 13.14
C LYS A 190 6.16 -6.53 13.86
N THR A 191 5.08 -5.84 13.47
CA THR A 191 3.74 -6.26 13.85
C THR A 191 3.43 -7.66 13.32
N ARG A 192 2.51 -8.38 13.96
CA ARG A 192 2.09 -9.74 13.59
C ARG A 192 0.96 -9.80 12.56
N ASP A 193 0.69 -8.71 11.85
CA ASP A 193 -0.29 -8.72 10.76
C ASP A 193 0.08 -9.76 9.69
N ALA A 194 -0.88 -10.33 8.98
CA ALA A 194 -0.57 -11.19 7.83
C ALA A 194 0.14 -10.42 6.71
N HIS A 195 -0.27 -9.16 6.51
CA HIS A 195 0.20 -8.27 5.45
C HIS A 195 0.25 -6.83 5.91
N GLY A 196 1.11 -6.00 5.32
CA GLY A 196 1.23 -4.58 5.68
C GLY A 196 1.81 -4.38 7.08
N ASN A 197 2.88 -5.10 7.39
CA ASN A 197 3.48 -5.12 8.72
C ASN A 197 4.20 -3.82 8.99
N LEU A 198 3.90 -3.17 10.11
CA LEU A 198 4.71 -2.05 10.58
C LEU A 198 5.99 -2.61 11.17
N GLN A 199 7.13 -2.24 10.61
CA GLN A 199 8.44 -2.55 11.15
C GLN A 199 9.03 -1.31 11.82
N LEU A 200 9.58 -1.51 13.02
CA LEU A 200 10.27 -0.51 13.81
C LEU A 200 11.69 -1.00 14.08
N THR A 201 12.67 -0.40 13.41
CA THR A 201 14.08 -0.70 13.60
C THR A 201 14.72 0.38 14.46
N PHE A 202 15.09 0.01 15.68
CA PHE A 202 15.59 0.94 16.69
C PHE A 202 17.10 1.08 16.64
N ALA A 203 17.54 2.32 16.71
CA ALA A 203 18.92 2.70 16.88
C ALA A 203 19.07 3.74 17.98
N ARG A 204 20.26 3.79 18.57
CA ARG A 204 20.59 4.79 19.59
C ARG A 204 22.02 5.25 19.50
N THR A 205 22.27 6.44 20.03
CA THR A 205 23.60 6.97 20.27
C THR A 205 24.11 6.56 21.67
N PRO A 206 25.41 6.73 21.98
CA PRO A 206 25.95 6.49 23.33
C PRO A 206 25.35 7.39 24.42
N ASP A 207 24.85 8.57 24.06
CA ASP A 207 24.16 9.52 24.95
C ASP A 207 22.65 9.27 25.05
N ASN A 208 22.16 8.09 24.64
CA ASN A 208 20.77 7.66 24.70
C ASN A 208 19.79 8.54 23.92
N GLN A 209 20.22 9.08 22.78
CA GLN A 209 19.26 9.60 21.81
C GLN A 209 18.74 8.45 20.97
N TYR A 210 17.43 8.38 20.77
CA TYR A 210 16.79 7.31 20.03
C TYR A 210 16.39 7.76 18.63
N LEU A 211 16.53 6.83 17.69
CA LEU A 211 16.06 6.92 16.32
C LEU A 211 15.33 5.62 16.00
N VAL A 212 14.18 5.72 15.36
CA VAL A 212 13.49 4.57 14.80
C VAL A 212 13.39 4.77 13.30
N ASP A 213 13.77 3.74 12.58
CA ASP A 213 13.54 3.61 11.16
C ASP A 213 12.28 2.78 10.97
N VAL A 214 11.29 3.42 10.35
CA VAL A 214 9.90 2.99 10.27
C VAL A 214 9.56 2.69 8.82
N ASP A 215 9.12 1.48 8.55
CA ASP A 215 8.71 1.04 7.24
C ASP A 215 7.53 0.07 7.32
N ILE A 216 6.90 -0.17 6.16
CA ILE A 216 5.79 -1.13 6.04
C ILE A 216 6.17 -2.21 5.04
N ASP A 217 6.32 -3.43 5.53
CA ASP A 217 6.54 -4.58 4.68
C ASP A 217 5.24 -5.10 4.08
N GLU A 218 5.31 -5.59 2.84
CA GLU A 218 4.14 -6.09 2.13
C GLU A 218 3.56 -7.37 2.76
N ALA A 219 4.37 -8.29 3.30
CA ALA A 219 3.89 -9.56 3.86
C ALA A 219 4.79 -10.21 4.94
N GLN A 220 4.19 -11.04 5.80
CA GLN A 220 4.88 -12.09 6.56
C GLN A 220 5.02 -13.35 5.69
N GLY A 221 6.22 -13.66 5.19
CA GLY A 221 6.46 -14.90 4.44
C GLY A 221 5.99 -14.86 2.96
N ILE A 222 5.49 -16.00 2.44
CA ILE A 222 5.14 -16.21 1.01
C ILE A 222 3.61 -16.15 0.78
N GLU A 223 2.85 -15.50 1.66
CA GLU A 223 1.40 -15.38 1.48
C GLU A 223 1.09 -14.15 0.62
N HIS A 224 0.58 -14.43 -0.58
CA HIS A 224 0.25 -13.46 -1.60
C HIS A 224 -1.16 -12.90 -1.34
N VAL A 225 -1.30 -11.65 -0.84
CA VAL A 225 -2.59 -10.93 -0.75
C VAL A 225 -3.36 -10.96 -2.07
N PHE A 226 -2.61 -11.03 -3.17
CA PHE A 226 -3.13 -11.15 -4.51
C PHE A 226 -2.57 -12.42 -5.12
N GLU A 227 -3.31 -13.54 -5.03
CA GLU A 227 -2.94 -14.83 -5.64
C GLU A 227 -2.64 -14.77 -7.16
N VAL A 228 -2.77 -13.60 -7.80
CA VAL A 228 -2.15 -13.31 -9.09
C VAL A 228 -1.42 -11.95 -9.08
N VAL A 229 -0.25 -11.90 -8.46
CA VAL A 229 0.87 -11.03 -8.90
C VAL A 229 2.14 -11.87 -8.93
N ARG A 230 2.32 -12.61 -10.03
CA ARG A 230 3.62 -13.20 -10.33
C ARG A 230 4.52 -12.09 -10.89
N ASN A 231 5.68 -11.90 -10.24
CA ASN A 231 6.77 -10.97 -10.52
C ASN A 231 6.75 -9.60 -9.80
N SER A 232 6.59 -9.56 -8.47
CA SER A 232 7.31 -8.54 -7.69
C SER A 232 8.77 -8.96 -7.58
N VAL A 233 9.52 -8.57 -8.61
CA VAL A 233 10.98 -8.67 -8.70
C VAL A 233 11.60 -7.97 -7.49
N ALA A 234 12.65 -8.57 -6.93
CA ALA A 234 13.53 -8.07 -5.87
C ALA A 234 13.88 -6.58 -6.03
N GLY A 235 13.00 -5.72 -5.54
CA GLY A 235 13.05 -4.27 -5.66
C GLY A 235 12.41 -3.65 -4.42
N LEU A 236 12.80 -2.41 -4.16
CA LEU A 236 12.34 -1.65 -3.00
C LEU A 236 10.81 -1.49 -3.02
N THR A 237 10.15 -1.57 -1.86
CA THR A 237 8.69 -1.55 -1.73
C THR A 237 8.11 -0.26 -2.31
N ASN A 238 7.02 -0.37 -3.08
CA ASN A 238 6.37 0.81 -3.65
C ASN A 238 5.25 1.31 -2.72
N PRO A 239 5.27 2.57 -2.24
CA PRO A 239 4.23 3.13 -1.37
C PRO A 239 2.80 2.99 -1.90
N TYR A 240 2.60 2.96 -3.22
CA TYR A 240 1.27 2.76 -3.79
C TYR A 240 0.76 1.32 -3.61
N ASN A 241 1.65 0.31 -3.67
CA ASN A 241 1.28 -1.06 -3.33
C ASN A 241 0.93 -1.18 -1.84
N VAL A 242 1.71 -0.51 -0.98
CA VAL A 242 1.46 -0.51 0.47
C VAL A 242 0.06 0.02 0.78
N ARG A 243 -0.37 1.11 0.12
CA ARG A 243 -1.75 1.60 0.28
C ARG A 243 -2.79 0.55 -0.04
N GLU A 244 -2.62 -0.18 -1.14
CA GLU A 244 -3.57 -1.23 -1.52
C GLU A 244 -3.62 -2.34 -0.47
N ILE A 245 -2.46 -2.75 0.07
CA ILE A 245 -2.37 -3.75 1.14
C ILE A 245 -3.06 -3.25 2.42
N LEU A 246 -2.82 -2.00 2.83
CA LEU A 246 -3.47 -1.41 4.00
C LEU A 246 -5.00 -1.34 3.81
N CYS A 247 -5.46 -0.92 2.63
CA CYS A 247 -6.88 -0.87 2.27
C CYS A 247 -7.56 -2.24 2.27
N GLU A 248 -6.86 -3.26 1.77
CA GLU A 248 -7.44 -4.59 1.58
C GLU A 248 -7.31 -5.48 2.80
N ALA A 249 -6.08 -5.66 3.30
CA ALA A 249 -5.81 -6.59 4.38
C ALA A 249 -6.20 -6.05 5.76
N GLN A 250 -6.22 -4.72 5.93
CA GLN A 250 -6.41 -4.10 7.24
C GLN A 250 -7.60 -3.13 7.30
N GLY A 251 -8.28 -2.89 6.17
CA GLY A 251 -9.40 -1.94 6.10
C GLY A 251 -8.99 -0.48 6.43
N LEU A 252 -7.70 -0.17 6.36
CA LEU A 252 -7.17 1.16 6.62
C LEU A 252 -7.24 2.02 5.36
N SER A 253 -7.57 3.30 5.50
CA SER A 253 -7.67 4.22 4.36
C SER A 253 -6.57 5.27 4.43
N PRO A 254 -5.43 5.08 3.74
CA PRO A 254 -4.46 6.15 3.54
C PRO A 254 -5.13 7.36 2.90
N LEU A 255 -4.79 8.54 3.39
CA LEU A 255 -5.49 9.81 3.14
C LEU A 255 -5.28 10.36 1.72
N TYR A 256 -5.24 9.52 0.68
CA TYR A 256 -5.09 9.98 -0.70
C TYR A 256 -5.71 9.02 -1.72
N SER A 257 -6.01 9.56 -2.90
CA SER A 257 -6.35 8.81 -4.11
C SER A 257 -5.28 8.93 -5.19
N PHE A 258 -5.27 8.00 -6.14
CA PHE A 258 -4.36 8.05 -7.28
C PHE A 258 -4.90 8.95 -8.38
N ALA A 259 -4.05 9.82 -8.89
CA ALA A 259 -4.25 10.49 -10.16
C ALA A 259 -3.56 9.68 -11.28
N PHE A 260 -4.25 9.55 -12.41
CA PHE A 260 -3.74 8.84 -13.60
C PHE A 260 -3.74 9.78 -14.79
N ALA A 261 -2.86 9.53 -15.77
CA ALA A 261 -2.90 10.25 -17.03
C ALA A 261 -4.28 10.11 -17.70
N GLU A 262 -4.83 11.21 -18.18
CA GLU A 262 -5.98 11.14 -19.08
C GLU A 262 -5.58 10.34 -20.32
N ARG A 263 -6.44 9.41 -20.77
CA ARG A 263 -6.22 8.76 -22.05
C ARG A 263 -6.26 9.83 -23.12
N GLY A 264 -5.13 10.10 -23.76
CA GLY A 264 -5.11 10.81 -25.03
C GLY A 264 -6.08 10.09 -25.97
N ILE A 265 -7.12 10.80 -26.45
CA ILE A 265 -8.02 10.26 -27.46
C ILE A 265 -7.16 10.00 -28.68
N ALA A 266 -6.87 8.72 -28.96
CA ALA A 266 -6.28 8.34 -30.23
C ALA A 266 -7.30 8.69 -31.32
N VAL A 267 -7.09 9.84 -31.98
CA VAL A 267 -7.81 10.17 -33.20
C VAL A 267 -7.34 9.17 -34.24
N VAL A 268 -8.14 8.14 -34.46
CA VAL A 268 -7.97 7.26 -35.62
C VAL A 268 -8.28 8.13 -36.83
N ALA A 269 -7.23 8.64 -37.47
CA ALA A 269 -7.36 9.27 -38.77
C ALA A 269 -7.96 8.21 -39.71
N ALA A 270 -9.20 8.42 -40.12
CA ALA A 270 -9.81 7.63 -41.18
C ALA A 270 -9.00 7.86 -42.44
N GLY A 271 -8.07 6.95 -42.73
CA GLY A 271 -7.39 6.89 -44.01
C GLY A 271 -8.43 6.59 -45.07
N ALA A 272 -8.82 7.62 -45.82
CA ALA A 272 -9.57 7.45 -47.04
C ALA A 272 -8.67 6.71 -48.04
N SER A 273 -9.00 5.46 -48.32
CA SER A 273 -8.52 4.75 -49.50
C SER A 273 -9.05 5.49 -50.73
N GLN A 274 -8.14 5.96 -51.59
CA GLN A 274 -8.44 6.24 -53.00
C GLN A 274 -8.11 5.02 -53.84
#